data_AF-A0A9N7N9G9-F1
#
_entry.id   AF-A0A9N7N9G9-F1
#
_cell.length_a   1.000
_cell.length_b   1.000
_cell.length_c   1.000
_cell.angle_alpha   90.00
_cell.angle_beta   90.00
_cell.angle_gamma   90.00
#
_symmetry.space_group_name_H-M   'P 1'
#
loop_
_entity.id
_entity.type
_entity.pdbx_description
1 polymer ?
#
loop_
_entity_poly.entity_id
_entity_poly.type
_entity_poly.pdbx_seq_one_letter_code
_entity_poly.pdbx_strand_id
1 'polypeptide(L)'
;MKEVVGQNGVVRKVELVRIIAEALYSLGYSKSGARLEEESGIPLHSSAVELFMYQVLEGQWDESVSMLREMGLADEKALKLTTFLMFEKKFFELLGGGKTWML
;
A
#
# COMPACT_ATOMS: atom_id res chain seq x y z
N MET A 1 2.03 -19.50 13.90
CA MET A 1 3.38 -19.77 13.33
C MET A 1 3.45 -19.14 11.94
N LYS A 2 4.57 -18.52 11.56
CA LYS A 2 4.74 -18.02 10.18
C LYS A 2 4.86 -19.22 9.25
N GLU A 3 3.91 -19.39 8.33
CA GLU A 3 3.94 -20.47 7.35
C GLU A 3 5.10 -20.23 6.38
N VAL A 4 5.98 -21.22 6.27
CA VAL A 4 7.13 -21.21 5.36
C VAL A 4 6.96 -22.30 4.30
N VAL A 5 7.40 -22.02 3.08
CA VAL A 5 7.26 -22.90 1.91
C VAL A 5 8.61 -23.16 1.23
N GLY A 6 8.62 -24.15 0.32
CA GLY A 6 9.81 -24.57 -0.42
C GLY A 6 10.66 -25.62 0.32
N GLN A 7 11.53 -26.32 -0.42
CA GLN A 7 12.34 -27.43 0.11
C GLN A 7 13.21 -27.05 1.30
N ASN A 8 13.70 -25.80 1.33
CA ASN A 8 14.57 -25.30 2.41
C ASN A 8 13.79 -24.64 3.56
N GLY A 9 12.47 -24.47 3.45
CA GLY A 9 11.64 -23.87 4.51
C GLY A 9 11.98 -22.42 4.87
N VAL A 10 12.60 -21.67 3.95
CA VAL A 10 13.04 -20.28 4.20
C VAL A 10 12.09 -19.22 3.64
N VAL A 11 11.21 -19.60 2.71
CA VAL A 11 10.34 -18.65 2.01
C VAL A 11 9.09 -18.39 2.82
N ARG A 12 8.85 -17.14 3.21
CA ARG A 12 7.62 -16.75 3.91
C ARG A 12 6.46 -16.79 2.92
N LYS A 13 5.47 -17.66 3.15
CA LYS A 13 4.32 -17.82 2.25
C LYS A 13 3.59 -16.51 2.00
N VAL A 14 3.34 -15.74 3.06
CA VAL A 14 2.65 -14.44 2.99
C VAL A 14 3.32 -13.48 2.02
N GLU A 15 4.63 -13.35 2.10
CA GLU A 15 5.38 -12.43 1.24
C GLU A 15 5.44 -12.95 -0.20
N LEU A 16 5.58 -14.25 -0.39
CA LEU A 16 5.56 -14.85 -1.72
C LEU A 16 4.21 -14.59 -2.41
N VAL A 17 3.09 -14.81 -1.70
CA VAL A 17 1.75 -14.55 -2.24
C VAL A 17 1.57 -13.08 -2.59
N ARG A 18 2.00 -12.15 -1.73
CA ARG A 18 1.93 -10.71 -2.02
C ARG A 18 2.74 -10.31 -3.25
N ILE A 19 3.95 -10.82 -3.41
CA ILE A 19 4.79 -10.56 -4.59
C ILE A 19 4.12 -11.08 -5.87
N ILE A 20 3.49 -12.26 -5.82
CA ILE A 20 2.76 -12.81 -6.97
C ILE A 20 1.52 -11.95 -7.25
N ALA A 21 0.75 -11.56 -6.23
CA ALA A 21 -0.42 -10.70 -6.39
C ALA A 21 -0.03 -9.36 -7.03
N GLU A 22 1.03 -8.70 -6.54
CA GLU A 22 1.58 -7.47 -7.10
C GLU A 22 1.96 -7.63 -8.58
N ALA A 23 2.64 -8.72 -8.93
CA ALA A 23 2.98 -9.04 -10.32
C ALA A 23 1.73 -9.22 -11.19
N LEU A 24 0.69 -9.90 -10.70
CA LEU A 24 -0.57 -10.07 -11.43
C LEU A 24 -1.26 -8.72 -11.69
N TYR A 25 -1.36 -7.86 -10.68
CA TYR A 25 -1.96 -6.54 -10.84
C TYR A 25 -1.16 -5.65 -11.80
N SER A 26 0.17 -5.61 -11.68
CA SER A 26 1.02 -4.79 -12.56
C SER A 26 0.96 -5.20 -14.04
N LEU A 27 0.64 -6.47 -14.32
CA LEU A 27 0.41 -6.98 -15.68
C LEU A 27 -1.03 -6.80 -16.19
N GLY A 28 -1.93 -6.22 -15.37
CA GLY A 28 -3.34 -6.04 -15.70
C GLY A 28 -4.21 -7.29 -15.49
N TYR A 29 -3.67 -8.33 -14.84
CA TYR A 29 -4.41 -9.55 -14.53
C TYR A 29 -5.22 -9.44 -13.23
N SER A 30 -6.02 -8.37 -13.10
CA SER A 30 -6.75 -8.04 -11.86
C SER A 30 -7.66 -9.18 -11.37
N LYS A 31 -8.29 -9.93 -12.29
CA LYS A 31 -9.12 -11.09 -11.94
C LYS A 31 -8.30 -12.20 -11.27
N SER A 32 -7.11 -12.48 -11.79
CA SER A 32 -6.21 -13.49 -11.24
C SER A 32 -5.61 -13.04 -9.91
N GLY A 33 -5.26 -11.76 -9.78
CA GLY A 33 -4.80 -11.16 -8.53
C GLY A 33 -5.84 -11.31 -7.43
N ALA A 34 -7.07 -10.86 -7.68
CA ALA A 34 -8.18 -10.98 -6.74
C ALA A 34 -8.47 -12.44 -6.36
N ARG A 35 -8.41 -13.36 -7.34
CA ARG A 35 -8.64 -14.79 -7.08
C ARG A 35 -7.53 -15.40 -6.20
N LEU A 36 -6.28 -15.01 -6.41
CA LEU A 36 -5.16 -15.45 -5.57
C LEU A 36 -5.34 -14.98 -4.13
N GLU A 37 -5.73 -13.72 -3.92
CA GLU A 37 -6.00 -13.17 -2.59
C GLU A 37 -7.15 -13.92 -1.89
N GLU A 38 -8.24 -14.19 -2.62
CA GLU A 38 -9.41 -14.94 -2.12
C GLU A 38 -9.03 -16.38 -1.72
N GLU A 39 -8.36 -17.13 -2.59
CA GLU A 39 -8.02 -18.54 -2.35
C GLU A 39 -6.94 -18.71 -1.28
N SER A 40 -6.01 -17.76 -1.18
CA SER A 40 -4.94 -17.80 -0.19
C SER A 40 -5.35 -17.24 1.18
N GLY A 41 -6.39 -16.39 1.23
CA GLY A 41 -6.74 -15.59 2.40
C GLY A 41 -5.70 -14.52 2.76
N ILE A 42 -4.81 -14.17 1.83
CA ILE A 42 -3.69 -13.26 2.05
C ILE A 42 -3.90 -12.03 1.15
N PRO A 43 -4.31 -10.88 1.71
CA PRO A 43 -4.48 -9.67 0.93
C PRO A 43 -3.13 -9.05 0.54
N LEU A 44 -3.12 -8.39 -0.62
CA LEU A 44 -1.95 -7.65 -1.12
C LEU A 44 -1.52 -6.58 -0.12
N HIS A 45 -2.48 -5.79 0.35
CA HIS A 45 -2.27 -4.75 1.35
C HIS A 45 -2.76 -5.21 2.72
N SER A 46 -2.11 -4.74 3.79
CA SER A 46 -2.68 -4.89 5.13
C SER A 46 -3.80 -3.87 5.33
N SER A 47 -4.71 -4.12 6.27
CA SER A 47 -5.76 -3.17 6.63
C SER A 47 -5.23 -1.78 7.00
N ALA A 48 -4.05 -1.71 7.63
CA ALA A 48 -3.40 -0.43 7.93
C ALA A 48 -2.97 0.30 6.65
N VAL A 49 -2.44 -0.42 5.65
CA VAL A 49 -2.06 0.17 4.35
C VAL A 49 -3.29 0.59 3.56
N GLU A 50 -4.36 -0.22 3.56
CA GLU A 50 -5.63 0.15 2.92
C GLU A 50 -6.24 1.42 3.52
N LEU A 51 -6.25 1.53 4.86
CA LEU A 51 -6.73 2.71 5.55
C LEU A 51 -5.87 3.94 5.24
N PHE A 52 -4.54 3.79 5.24
CA PHE A 52 -3.64 4.88 4.84
C PHE A 52 -3.91 5.35 3.41
N MET A 53 -4.06 4.42 2.46
CA MET A 53 -4.40 4.75 1.07
C MET A 53 -5.73 5.48 0.98
N TYR A 54 -6.74 5.03 1.71
CA TYR A 54 -8.04 5.70 1.78
C TYR A 54 -7.92 7.14 2.32
N GLN A 55 -7.22 7.34 3.43
CA GLN A 55 -7.02 8.67 4.01
C GLN A 55 -6.32 9.63 3.04
N VAL A 56 -5.31 9.13 2.31
CA VAL A 56 -4.60 9.93 1.28
C VAL A 56 -5.55 10.31 0.14
N LEU A 57 -6.37 9.38 -0.35
CA LEU A 57 -7.31 9.62 -1.45
C LEU A 57 -8.44 10.59 -1.09
N GLU A 58 -8.89 10.57 0.17
CA GLU A 58 -9.92 11.46 0.70
C GLU A 58 -9.37 12.82 1.16
N GLY A 59 -8.07 13.07 1.01
CA GLY A 59 -7.43 14.32 1.44
C GLY A 59 -7.37 14.48 2.98
N GLN A 60 -7.46 13.39 3.73
CA GLN A 60 -7.31 13.33 5.19
C GLN A 60 -5.81 13.38 5.56
N TRP A 61 -5.20 14.53 5.30
CA TRP A 61 -3.74 14.68 5.33
C TRP A 61 -3.13 14.51 6.72
N ASP A 62 -3.78 15.04 7.76
CA ASP A 62 -3.23 15.03 9.12
C ASP A 62 -3.31 13.61 9.71
N GLU A 63 -4.39 12.88 9.42
CA GLU A 63 -4.57 11.47 9.73
C GLU A 63 -3.55 10.60 9.00
N SER A 64 -3.36 10.84 7.70
CA SER A 64 -2.42 10.09 6.86
C SER A 64 -0.96 10.24 7.36
N VAL A 65 -0.54 11.46 7.73
CA VAL A 65 0.81 11.70 8.27
C VAL A 65 1.00 11.03 9.62
N SER A 66 -0.03 11.04 10.47
CA SER A 66 0.00 10.38 11.78
C SER A 66 0.13 8.86 11.61
N MET A 67 -0.69 8.27 10.74
CA MET A 67 -0.65 6.84 10.44
C MET A 67 0.69 6.40 9.85
N LEU A 68 1.28 7.18 8.94
CA LEU A 68 2.57 6.88 8.35
C LEU A 68 3.70 6.83 9.40
N ARG A 69 3.64 7.69 10.43
CA ARG A 69 4.60 7.66 11.56
C ARG A 69 4.38 6.44 12.44
N GLU A 70 3.13 6.08 12.71
CA GLU A 70 2.75 4.92 13.52
C GLU A 70 3.11 3.59 12.86
N MET A 71 3.12 3.52 11.53
CA MET A 71 3.57 2.36 10.78
C MET A 71 5.05 1.98 11.05
N GLY A 72 5.84 2.86 11.67
CA GLY A 72 7.17 2.53 12.14
C GLY A 72 8.13 2.13 11.02
N LEU A 73 8.06 2.84 9.88
CA LEU A 73 8.93 2.58 8.74
C LEU A 73 10.39 2.71 9.17
N ALA A 74 11.15 1.61 9.07
CA ALA A 74 12.57 1.57 9.44
C ALA A 74 13.45 2.42 8.51
N ASP A 75 12.96 2.71 7.31
CA ASP A 75 13.66 3.53 6.32
C ASP A 75 13.22 5.00 6.44
N GLU A 76 14.06 5.81 7.10
CA GLU A 76 13.85 7.25 7.20
C GLU A 76 13.78 7.97 5.85
N LYS A 77 14.47 7.47 4.83
CA LYS A 77 14.45 8.07 3.49
C LYS A 77 13.10 7.82 2.83
N ALA A 78 12.57 6.60 2.93
CA ALA A 78 11.23 6.28 2.46
C ALA A 78 10.19 7.15 3.18
N LEU A 79 10.27 7.27 4.51
CA LEU A 79 9.37 8.11 5.29
C LEU A 79 9.40 9.58 4.82
N LYS A 80 10.59 10.16 4.64
CA LYS A 80 10.75 11.54 4.16
C LYS A 80 10.18 11.73 2.75
N LEU A 81 10.46 10.82 1.84
CA LEU A 81 9.95 10.88 0.46
C LEU A 81 8.43 10.76 0.41
N THR A 82 7.85 9.80 1.13
CA THR A 82 6.38 9.64 1.18
C THR A 82 5.72 10.87 1.80
N THR A 83 6.28 11.40 2.89
CA THR A 83 5.77 12.64 3.52
C THR A 83 5.84 13.83 2.56
N PHE A 84 6.95 13.97 1.82
CA PHE A 84 7.11 15.02 0.82
C PHE A 84 6.06 14.92 -0.29
N LEU A 85 5.87 13.74 -0.87
CA LEU A 85 4.90 13.52 -1.95
C LEU A 85 3.47 13.80 -1.49
N MET A 86 3.11 13.44 -0.25
CA MET A 86 1.81 13.78 0.32
C MET A 86 1.60 15.29 0.44
N PHE A 87 2.61 16.02 0.93
CA PHE A 87 2.50 17.49 1.02
C PHE A 87 2.50 18.17 -0.35
N GLU A 88 3.24 17.63 -1.33
CA GLU A 88 3.17 18.08 -2.71
C GLU A 88 1.74 17.94 -3.26
N LYS A 89 1.09 16.79 -3.05
CA LYS A 89 -0.31 16.57 -3.44
C LYS A 89 -1.27 17.53 -2.75
N LYS A 90 -1.19 17.68 -1.41
CA LYS A 90 -1.97 18.66 -0.63
C LYS A 90 -1.79 20.09 -1.17
N PHE A 91 -0.55 20.48 -1.48
CA PHE A 91 -0.25 21.79 -2.02
C PHE A 91 -0.94 22.03 -3.37
N PHE A 92 -0.83 21.07 -4.30
CA PHE A 92 -1.49 21.20 -5.61
C PHE A 92 -3.01 21.21 -5.53
N GLU A 93 -3.62 20.45 -4.62
CA GLU A 93 -5.07 20.50 -4.38
C GLU A 93 -5.56 21.85 -3.89
N LEU A 94 -4.81 22.46 -2.96
CA LEU A 94 -5.10 23.80 -2.45
C LEU A 94 -4.96 24.87 -3.54
N LEU A 95 -3.95 24.76 -4.42
CA LEU A 95 -3.81 25.64 -5.58
C LEU A 95 -4.92 25.46 -6.62
N GLY A 96 -5.40 24.23 -6.80
CA GLY A 96 -6.47 23.89 -7.74
C GLY A 96 -7.89 24.30 -7.28
N GLY A 97 -8.03 24.87 -6.09
CA GLY A 97 -9.32 25.32 -5.55
C GLY A 97 -10.27 24.18 -5.16
N GLY A 98 -9.74 23.01 -4.76
CA GLY A 98 -10.55 21.87 -4.33
C GLY A 98 -11.24 21.11 -5.46
N LYS A 99 -10.90 21.39 -6.73
CA LYS A 99 -11.30 20.51 -7.85
C LYS A 99 -10.29 19.39 -7.96
N THR A 100 -10.60 18.27 -7.33
CA THR A 100 -9.92 16.98 -7.54
C THR A 100 -9.81 16.74 -9.04
N TRP A 101 -8.59 16.78 -9.56
CA TRP A 101 -8.32 16.38 -10.94
C TRP A 101 -8.43 14.86 -10.96
N MET A 102 -9.65 14.35 -11.24
CA MET A 102 -9.83 12.96 -11.60
C MET A 102 -9.13 12.73 -12.94
N LEU A 103 -8.01 12.03 -12.89
CA LEU A 103 -7.50 11.17 -13.97
C LEU A 103 -7.22 9.80 -13.38
#